data_AF-X1B493-F1
#
_entry.id   AF-X1B493-F1
#
_cell.length_a   1.000
_cell.length_b   1.000
_cell.length_c   1.000
_cell.angle_alpha   90.00
_cell.angle_beta   90.00
_cell.angle_gamma   90.00
#
_symmetry.space_group_name_H-M   'P 1'
#
loop_
_entity.id
_entity.type
_entity.pdbx_description
1 polymer ?
#
loop_
_entity_poly.entity_id
_entity_poly.type
_entity_poly.pdbx_seq_one_letter_code
_entity_poly.pdbx_strand_id
1 'polypeptide(L)'
;MVLFMPKGKIRVIYQEKFEHKKKIEDNWQAFLNKNTYLVFNKRQQLIETIKKSAIIPRISWFYFKVRKKLKIIKNDLKRLEEVISNYNDIFIKKRLEEYSSFFEGKDDQLKFPLDEDQRLAIIKDDEHNLIVAGAGSGKTSVLTARIAYLIRRKENFLYLFLQ
;
A
#
# COMPACT_ATOMS: atom_id res chain seq x y z
N MET A 1 38.12 1.63 -19.43
CA MET A 1 38.12 3.11 -19.37
C MET A 1 37.15 3.55 -18.28
N VAL A 2 37.64 3.97 -17.10
CA VAL A 2 36.76 4.45 -16.01
C VAL A 2 36.39 5.90 -16.35
N LEU A 3 35.15 6.11 -16.81
CA LEU A 3 34.66 7.44 -17.17
C LEU A 3 34.68 8.34 -15.92
N PHE A 4 35.57 9.33 -15.90
CA PHE A 4 35.65 10.31 -14.82
C PHE A 4 34.40 11.19 -14.86
N MET A 5 33.47 11.03 -13.89
CA MET A 5 32.34 11.94 -13.77
C MET A 5 32.79 13.23 -13.06
N PRO A 6 32.61 14.42 -13.66
CA PRO A 6 32.96 15.69 -13.03
C PRO A 6 32.12 15.95 -11.75
N LYS A 7 32.69 16.70 -10.79
CA LYS A 7 32.08 16.99 -9.47
C LYS A 7 30.63 17.49 -9.55
N GLY A 8 30.31 18.31 -10.57
CA GLY A 8 28.96 18.82 -10.81
C GLY A 8 27.93 17.72 -11.11
N LYS A 9 28.28 16.74 -11.96
CA LYS A 9 27.39 15.62 -12.31
C LYS A 9 27.06 14.72 -11.11
N ILE A 10 27.98 14.59 -10.16
CA ILE A 10 27.78 13.74 -8.97
C ILE A 10 26.82 14.38 -7.96
N ARG A 11 26.85 15.72 -7.80
CA ARG A 11 25.86 16.44 -7.00
C ARG A 11 24.46 16.33 -7.60
N VAL A 12 24.36 16.45 -8.92
CA VAL A 12 23.10 16.28 -9.67
C VAL A 12 22.52 14.88 -9.45
N ILE A 13 23.32 13.81 -9.56
CA ILE A 13 22.87 12.43 -9.28
C ILE A 13 22.26 12.29 -7.87
N TYR A 14 22.91 12.85 -6.86
CA TYR A 14 22.39 12.79 -5.50
C TYR A 14 21.05 13.52 -5.39
N GLN A 15 20.94 14.72 -5.99
CA GLN A 15 19.71 15.49 -5.96
C GLN A 15 18.57 14.75 -6.67
N GLU A 16 18.79 14.24 -7.87
CA GLU A 16 17.80 13.46 -8.63
C GLU A 16 17.30 12.25 -7.82
N LYS A 17 18.22 11.50 -7.19
CA LYS A 17 17.85 10.36 -6.33
C LYS A 17 17.06 10.78 -5.09
N PHE A 18 17.40 11.93 -4.51
CA PHE A 18 16.68 12.48 -3.37
C PHE A 18 15.26 12.92 -3.76
N GLU A 19 15.10 13.64 -4.88
CA GLU A 19 13.79 14.06 -5.38
C GLU A 19 12.91 12.87 -5.76
N HIS A 20 13.47 11.85 -6.42
CA HIS A 20 12.73 10.62 -6.72
C HIS A 20 12.27 9.90 -5.44
N LYS A 21 13.13 9.81 -4.43
CA LYS A 21 12.77 9.23 -3.14
C LYS A 21 11.60 10.01 -2.53
N LYS A 22 11.71 11.34 -2.46
CA LYS A 22 10.68 12.21 -1.88
C LYS A 22 9.34 12.06 -2.61
N LYS A 23 9.36 12.06 -3.95
CA LYS A 23 8.14 11.84 -4.76
C LYS A 23 7.48 10.49 -4.47
N ILE A 24 8.25 9.43 -4.25
CA ILE A 24 7.70 8.12 -3.87
C ILE A 24 7.08 8.18 -2.48
N GLU A 25 7.75 8.80 -1.52
CA GLU A 25 7.23 9.00 -0.15
C GLU A 25 5.92 9.80 -0.17
N ASP A 26 5.87 10.90 -0.91
CA ASP A 26 4.67 11.74 -1.05
C ASP A 26 3.51 10.98 -1.70
N ASN A 27 3.79 10.22 -2.76
CA ASN A 27 2.78 9.36 -3.40
C ASN A 27 2.25 8.28 -2.45
N TRP A 28 3.12 7.72 -1.61
CA TRP A 28 2.73 6.73 -0.61
C TRP A 28 1.85 7.35 0.48
N GLN A 29 2.21 8.53 1.00
CA GLN A 29 1.40 9.25 1.98
C GLN A 29 0.03 9.63 1.41
N ALA A 30 -0.01 10.14 0.17
CA ALA A 30 -1.26 10.43 -0.52
C ALA A 30 -2.14 9.19 -0.71
N PHE A 31 -1.54 8.00 -0.89
CA PHE A 31 -2.28 6.74 -0.91
C PHE A 31 -2.81 6.36 0.48
N LEU A 32 -1.99 6.45 1.53
CA LEU A 32 -2.41 6.15 2.91
C LEU A 32 -3.62 6.97 3.36
N ASN A 33 -3.69 8.24 2.95
CA ASN A 33 -4.82 9.12 3.24
C ASN A 33 -6.15 8.64 2.64
N LYS A 34 -6.12 7.77 1.63
CA LYS A 34 -7.33 7.14 1.08
C LYS A 34 -7.89 6.05 1.99
N ASN A 35 -7.11 5.60 2.98
CA ASN A 35 -7.46 4.56 3.95
C ASN A 35 -8.14 3.35 3.28
N THR A 36 -7.51 2.82 2.23
CA THR A 36 -8.09 1.77 1.38
C THR A 36 -7.10 0.63 1.13
N TYR A 37 -7.61 -0.50 0.65
CA TYR A 37 -6.80 -1.66 0.28
C TYR A 37 -5.85 -1.33 -0.89
N LEU A 38 -4.60 -1.81 -0.82
CA LEU A 38 -3.64 -1.60 -1.90
C LEU A 38 -3.78 -2.72 -2.94
N VAL A 39 -4.51 -2.43 -4.01
CA VAL A 39 -4.74 -3.36 -5.13
C VAL A 39 -3.44 -3.82 -5.78
N PHE A 40 -3.44 -5.04 -6.32
CA PHE A 40 -2.23 -5.70 -6.81
C PHE A 40 -1.46 -4.85 -7.83
N ASN A 41 -2.15 -4.32 -8.84
CA ASN A 41 -1.53 -3.53 -9.90
C ASN A 41 -0.82 -2.29 -9.35
N LYS A 42 -1.44 -1.58 -8.39
CA LYS A 42 -0.84 -0.41 -7.75
C LYS A 42 0.36 -0.77 -6.89
N ARG A 43 0.28 -1.88 -6.15
CA ARG A 43 1.39 -2.42 -5.35
C ARG A 43 2.60 -2.72 -6.23
N GLN A 44 2.40 -3.43 -7.34
CA GLN A 44 3.48 -3.76 -8.27
C GLN A 44 4.15 -2.50 -8.84
N GLN A 45 3.36 -1.54 -9.30
CA GLN A 45 3.89 -0.26 -9.81
C GLN A 45 4.75 0.48 -8.76
N LEU A 46 4.32 0.51 -7.50
CA LEU A 46 5.09 1.15 -6.41
C LEU A 46 6.39 0.41 -6.14
N ILE A 47 6.34 -0.92 -6.00
CA ILE A 47 7.52 -1.76 -5.72
C ILE A 47 8.54 -1.63 -6.86
N GLU A 48 8.10 -1.68 -8.12
CA GLU A 48 9.00 -1.49 -9.27
C GLU A 48 9.66 -0.12 -9.28
N THR A 49 8.89 0.94 -8.99
CA THR A 49 9.41 2.32 -8.93
C THR A 49 10.46 2.47 -7.83
N ILE A 50 10.23 1.83 -6.68
CA ILE A 50 11.19 1.77 -5.57
C ILE A 50 12.45 1.02 -5.96
N LYS A 51 12.32 -0.18 -6.53
CA LYS A 51 13.45 -1.02 -6.96
C LYS A 51 14.34 -0.28 -7.97
N LYS A 52 13.74 0.37 -8.98
CA LYS A 52 14.46 1.20 -9.96
C LYS A 52 15.18 2.37 -9.29
N SER A 53 14.53 3.04 -8.35
CA SER A 53 15.10 4.18 -7.61
C SER A 53 16.23 3.78 -6.65
N ALA A 54 16.19 2.57 -6.08
CA ALA A 54 17.18 2.05 -5.15
C ALA A 54 18.52 1.64 -5.81
N ILE A 55 18.59 1.62 -7.15
CA ILE A 55 19.83 1.35 -7.89
C ILE A 55 20.79 2.53 -7.74
N ILE A 56 21.96 2.29 -7.15
CA ILE A 56 23.01 3.30 -6.98
C ILE A 56 24.01 3.20 -8.15
N PRO A 57 24.32 4.31 -8.86
CA PRO A 57 25.31 4.30 -9.92
C PRO A 57 26.74 4.09 -9.37
N ARG A 58 27.62 3.52 -10.20
CA ARG A 58 29.04 3.35 -9.85
C ARG A 58 29.73 4.72 -9.88
N ILE A 59 30.00 5.25 -8.70
CA ILE A 59 30.68 6.55 -8.49
C ILE A 59 32.12 6.30 -8.08
N SER A 60 33.09 7.18 -8.37
CA SER A 60 34.50 7.05 -7.94
C SER A 60 34.67 7.08 -6.41
N TRP A 61 35.74 6.47 -5.89
CA TRP A 61 36.01 6.34 -4.45
C TRP A 61 36.28 7.68 -3.75
N PHE A 62 36.84 8.66 -4.48
CA PHE A 62 37.06 10.03 -4.00
C PHE A 62 35.76 10.74 -3.54
N TYR A 63 34.59 10.23 -3.92
CA TYR A 63 33.27 10.77 -3.55
C TYR A 63 32.57 9.94 -2.46
N PHE A 64 33.34 9.36 -1.54
CA PHE A 64 32.82 8.50 -0.47
C PHE A 64 31.66 9.14 0.32
N LYS A 65 31.70 10.47 0.56
CA LYS A 65 30.61 11.19 1.25
C LYS A 65 29.29 11.08 0.50
N VAL A 66 29.29 11.25 -0.82
CA VAL A 66 28.09 11.12 -1.66
C VAL A 66 27.62 9.67 -1.72
N ARG A 67 28.56 8.71 -1.86
CA ARG A 67 28.25 7.28 -1.79
C ARG A 67 27.54 6.91 -0.48
N LYS A 68 27.98 7.45 0.66
CA LYS A 68 27.33 7.23 1.97
C LYS A 68 25.89 7.74 1.98
N LYS A 69 25.64 8.95 1.46
CA LYS A 69 24.29 9.52 1.34
C LYS A 69 23.38 8.70 0.42
N LEU A 70 23.88 8.26 -0.73
CA LEU A 70 23.13 7.39 -1.64
C LEU A 70 22.81 6.02 -1.02
N LYS A 71 23.70 5.49 -0.18
CA LYS A 71 23.44 4.26 0.59
C LYS A 71 22.29 4.45 1.58
N ILE A 72 22.19 5.61 2.23
CA ILE A 72 21.05 5.94 3.10
C ILE A 72 19.75 5.94 2.29
N ILE A 73 19.70 6.67 1.17
CA ILE A 73 18.53 6.69 0.27
C ILE A 73 18.11 5.28 -0.15
N LYS A 74 19.08 4.43 -0.53
CA LYS A 74 18.80 3.02 -0.88
C LYS A 74 18.21 2.24 0.29
N ASN A 75 18.72 2.42 1.50
CA ASN A 75 18.22 1.72 2.68
C ASN A 75 16.81 2.19 3.06
N ASP A 76 16.54 3.49 2.97
CA ASP A 76 15.21 4.05 3.21
C ASP A 76 14.19 3.50 2.21
N LEU A 77 14.56 3.46 0.92
CA LEU A 77 13.72 2.87 -0.13
C LEU A 77 13.43 1.39 0.10
N LYS A 78 14.41 0.62 0.58
CA LYS A 78 14.22 -0.79 0.96
C LYS A 78 13.24 -0.95 2.14
N ARG A 79 13.36 -0.09 3.16
CA ARG A 79 12.41 -0.09 4.28
C ARG A 79 11.00 0.25 3.81
N LEU A 80 10.87 1.20 2.90
CA LEU A 80 9.59 1.56 2.31
C LEU A 80 8.98 0.40 1.49
N GLU A 81 9.82 -0.33 0.74
CA GLU A 81 9.39 -1.55 0.03
C GLU A 81 8.79 -2.59 0.98
N GLU A 82 9.42 -2.80 2.14
CA GLU A 82 8.95 -3.72 3.18
C GLU A 82 7.62 -3.24 3.80
N VAL A 83 7.52 -1.96 4.14
CA VAL A 83 6.26 -1.34 4.63
C VAL A 83 5.12 -1.54 3.63
N ILE A 84 5.36 -1.25 2.35
CA ILE A 84 4.36 -1.43 1.28
C ILE A 84 4.01 -2.92 1.10
N SER A 85 4.98 -3.81 1.26
CA SER A 85 4.77 -5.25 1.12
C SER A 85 3.84 -5.80 2.19
N ASN A 86 3.95 -5.29 3.42
CA ASN A 86 3.18 -5.73 4.59
C ASN A 86 1.87 -4.92 4.82
N TYR A 87 1.67 -3.85 4.05
CA TYR A 87 0.54 -2.92 4.26
C TYR A 87 -0.82 -3.62 4.26
N ASN A 88 -1.08 -4.51 3.30
CA ASN A 88 -2.39 -5.13 3.15
C ASN A 88 -2.72 -6.06 4.32
N ASP A 89 -1.75 -6.77 4.89
CA ASP A 89 -1.98 -7.65 6.03
C ASP A 89 -2.37 -6.85 7.27
N ILE A 90 -1.66 -5.73 7.50
CA ILE A 90 -1.98 -4.78 8.58
C ILE A 90 -3.35 -4.15 8.34
N PHE A 91 -3.65 -3.73 7.11
CA PHE A 91 -4.92 -3.15 6.74
C PHE A 91 -6.07 -4.13 6.96
N ILE A 92 -5.94 -5.37 6.50
CA ILE A 92 -6.97 -6.41 6.66
C ILE A 92 -7.24 -6.67 8.13
N LYS A 93 -6.19 -6.89 8.93
CA LYS A 93 -6.32 -7.15 10.37
C LYS A 93 -7.07 -6.01 11.07
N LYS A 94 -6.66 -4.77 10.80
CA LYS A 94 -7.32 -3.57 11.34
C LYS A 94 -8.81 -3.52 10.96
N ARG A 95 -9.15 -3.82 9.70
CA ARG A 95 -10.55 -3.80 9.23
C ARG A 95 -11.40 -4.92 9.81
N LEU A 96 -10.84 -6.11 10.00
CA LEU A 96 -11.53 -7.22 10.67
C LEU A 96 -11.88 -6.86 12.12
N GLU A 97 -10.97 -6.19 12.83
CA GLU A 97 -11.18 -5.73 14.20
C GLU A 97 -12.21 -4.59 14.24
N GLU A 98 -12.03 -3.54 13.43
CA GLU A 98 -12.91 -2.36 13.38
C GLU A 98 -14.37 -2.69 13.03
N TYR A 99 -14.60 -3.67 12.15
CA TYR A 99 -15.94 -4.04 11.68
C TYR A 99 -16.37 -5.43 12.18
N SER A 100 -15.78 -5.91 13.27
CA SER A 100 -16.07 -7.24 13.86
C SER A 100 -17.55 -7.46 14.14
N SER A 101 -18.22 -6.51 14.80
CA SER A 101 -19.66 -6.57 15.11
C SER A 101 -20.53 -6.71 13.86
N PHE A 102 -20.19 -5.98 12.79
CA PHE A 102 -20.83 -6.09 11.48
C PHE A 102 -20.64 -7.49 10.88
N PHE A 103 -19.41 -8.00 10.85
CA PHE A 103 -19.11 -9.32 10.27
C PHE A 103 -19.72 -10.49 11.07
N GLU A 104 -19.93 -10.30 12.38
CA GLU A 104 -20.63 -11.24 13.26
C GLU A 104 -22.16 -11.15 13.16
N GLY A 105 -22.68 -10.22 12.36
CA GLY A 105 -24.11 -10.04 12.11
C GLY A 105 -24.88 -9.36 13.23
N LYS A 106 -24.18 -8.69 14.16
CA LYS A 106 -24.78 -8.01 15.32
C LYS A 106 -25.39 -6.64 14.98
N ASP A 107 -24.93 -6.00 13.92
CA ASP A 107 -25.35 -4.62 13.59
C ASP A 107 -26.51 -4.51 12.59
N ASP A 108 -26.69 -5.45 11.65
CA ASP A 108 -27.46 -5.23 10.40
C ASP A 108 -28.49 -6.31 10.03
N GLN A 109 -28.86 -7.22 10.94
CA GLN A 109 -29.72 -8.36 10.59
C GLN A 109 -29.14 -9.20 9.43
N LEU A 110 -27.80 -9.24 9.30
CA LEU A 110 -27.13 -10.29 8.54
C LEU A 110 -27.67 -11.62 9.07
N LYS A 111 -28.43 -12.35 8.22
CA LYS A 111 -29.13 -13.57 8.65
C LYS A 111 -28.19 -14.58 9.31
N PHE A 112 -26.90 -14.56 8.93
CA PHE A 112 -25.85 -15.40 9.47
C PHE A 112 -24.52 -14.62 9.52
N PRO A 113 -23.65 -14.91 10.51
CA PRO A 113 -22.27 -14.43 10.54
C PRO A 113 -21.54 -14.81 9.25
N LEU A 114 -20.68 -13.90 8.78
CA LEU A 114 -19.84 -14.16 7.61
C LEU A 114 -18.65 -15.02 8.01
N ASP A 115 -18.27 -15.98 7.18
CA ASP A 115 -17.04 -16.75 7.34
C ASP A 115 -15.79 -15.90 6.99
N GLU A 116 -14.60 -16.43 7.25
CA GLU A 116 -13.35 -15.71 7.05
C GLU A 116 -13.12 -15.33 5.57
N ASP A 117 -13.39 -16.24 4.63
CA ASP A 117 -13.20 -16.00 3.21
C ASP A 117 -14.14 -14.90 2.69
N GLN A 118 -15.40 -14.89 3.17
CA GLN A 118 -16.37 -13.85 2.86
C GLN A 118 -15.94 -12.48 3.42
N ARG A 119 -15.45 -12.44 4.68
CA ARG A 119 -14.92 -11.20 5.29
C ARG A 119 -13.73 -10.66 4.48
N LEU A 120 -12.80 -11.54 4.11
CA LEU A 120 -11.65 -11.16 3.29
C LEU A 120 -12.07 -10.66 1.91
N ALA A 121 -13.06 -11.30 1.27
CA ALA A 121 -13.59 -10.87 -0.03
C ALA A 121 -14.30 -9.50 0.03
N ILE A 122 -14.86 -9.14 1.18
CA ILE A 122 -15.48 -7.82 1.42
C ILE A 122 -14.41 -6.73 1.63
N ILE A 123 -13.35 -7.03 2.38
CA ILE A 123 -12.30 -6.07 2.71
C ILE A 123 -11.35 -5.82 1.52
N LYS A 124 -11.02 -6.86 0.75
CA LYS A 124 -10.11 -6.77 -0.40
C LYS A 124 -10.80 -6.09 -1.57
N ASP A 125 -10.24 -4.96 -2.01
CA ASP A 125 -10.72 -4.20 -3.18
C ASP A 125 -10.02 -4.57 -4.49
N ASP A 126 -9.54 -5.81 -4.65
CA ASP A 126 -8.84 -6.21 -5.89
C ASP A 126 -9.78 -6.30 -7.10
N GLU A 127 -9.26 -6.02 -8.29
CA GLU A 127 -10.02 -5.96 -9.55
C GLU A 127 -10.60 -7.32 -9.96
N HIS A 128 -10.07 -8.40 -9.41
CA HIS A 128 -10.46 -9.77 -9.70
C HIS A 128 -10.70 -10.57 -8.40
N ASN A 129 -11.74 -10.23 -7.65
CA ASN A 129 -12.22 -11.12 -6.59
C ASN A 129 -13.01 -12.26 -7.25
N LEU A 130 -12.32 -13.33 -7.66
CA LEU A 130 -12.98 -14.55 -8.13
C LEU A 130 -13.64 -15.23 -6.91
N ILE A 131 -14.91 -14.93 -6.69
CA ILE A 131 -15.74 -15.67 -5.73
C ILE A 131 -16.04 -17.04 -6.38
N VAL A 132 -15.08 -17.97 -6.29
CA VAL A 132 -15.28 -19.37 -6.68
C VAL A 132 -16.22 -19.96 -5.64
N ALA A 133 -17.50 -19.96 -5.98
CA ALA A 133 -18.49 -20.38 -5.05
C ALA A 133 -19.58 -21.12 -5.82
N GLY A 134 -19.82 -22.38 -5.43
CA GLY A 134 -20.87 -23.22 -6.01
C GLY A 134 -22.26 -22.60 -5.82
N ALA A 135 -23.30 -23.20 -6.41
CA ALA A 135 -24.67 -22.79 -6.13
C ALA A 135 -24.95 -22.86 -4.61
N GLY A 136 -25.54 -21.80 -4.02
CA GLY A 136 -25.87 -21.75 -2.58
C GLY A 136 -24.82 -21.12 -1.65
N SER A 137 -23.70 -20.65 -2.17
CA SER A 137 -22.54 -20.12 -1.41
C SER A 137 -22.63 -18.65 -0.94
N GLY A 138 -23.80 -18.02 -1.06
CA GLY A 138 -24.00 -16.66 -0.51
C GLY A 138 -23.44 -15.49 -1.31
N LYS A 139 -23.16 -15.63 -2.63
CA LYS A 139 -22.64 -14.55 -3.50
C LYS A 139 -23.41 -13.23 -3.38
N THR A 140 -24.74 -13.29 -3.37
CA THR A 140 -25.60 -12.09 -3.21
C THR A 140 -25.42 -11.47 -1.83
N SER A 141 -25.34 -12.28 -0.77
CA SER A 141 -25.10 -11.82 0.60
C SER A 141 -23.73 -11.16 0.76
N VAL A 142 -22.68 -11.72 0.15
CA VAL A 142 -21.34 -11.11 0.12
C VAL A 142 -21.35 -9.76 -0.59
N LEU A 143 -22.07 -9.65 -1.72
CA LEU A 143 -22.20 -8.39 -2.45
C LEU A 143 -22.95 -7.33 -1.61
N THR A 144 -24.08 -7.70 -1.00
CA THR A 144 -24.85 -6.81 -0.12
C THR A 144 -24.00 -6.36 1.08
N ALA A 145 -23.32 -7.30 1.74
CA ALA A 145 -22.42 -6.99 2.85
C ALA A 145 -21.26 -6.08 2.42
N ARG A 146 -20.72 -6.27 1.21
CA ARG A 146 -19.70 -5.39 0.66
C ARG A 146 -20.21 -3.97 0.48
N ILE A 147 -21.41 -3.79 -0.09
CA ILE A 147 -22.02 -2.46 -0.25
C ILE A 147 -22.19 -1.80 1.13
N ALA A 148 -22.72 -2.52 2.12
CA ALA A 148 -22.86 -2.01 3.49
C ALA A 148 -21.52 -1.59 4.10
N TYR A 149 -20.48 -2.42 3.97
CA TYR A 149 -19.12 -2.10 4.40
C TYR A 149 -18.57 -0.83 3.73
N LEU A 150 -18.78 -0.67 2.41
CA LEU A 150 -18.33 0.49 1.64
C LEU A 150 -19.03 1.79 2.06
N ILE A 151 -20.28 1.73 2.50
CA ILE A 151 -21.04 2.88 3.03
C ILE A 151 -20.52 3.22 4.43
N ARG A 152 -20.50 2.25 5.34
CA ARG A 152 -20.03 2.42 6.74
C ARG A 152 -18.62 2.99 6.81
N ARG A 153 -17.70 2.52 5.95
CA ARG A 153 -16.32 3.05 5.91
C ARG A 153 -16.23 4.51 5.48
N LYS A 154 -17.18 5.00 4.66
CA LYS A 154 -17.25 6.40 4.26
C LYS A 154 -17.86 7.26 5.35
N GLU A 155 -18.91 6.78 6.03
CA GLU A 155 -19.54 7.51 7.13
C GLU A 155 -18.60 7.71 8.31
N ASN A 156 -17.87 6.66 8.71
CA ASN A 156 -16.83 6.76 9.75
C ASN A 156 -15.72 7.78 9.40
N PHE A 157 -15.47 7.99 8.10
CA PHE A 157 -14.55 9.04 7.66
C PHE A 157 -15.15 10.43 7.91
N LEU A 158 -16.44 10.67 7.64
CA LEU A 158 -17.08 11.97 7.91
C LEU A 158 -17.13 12.34 9.39
N TYR A 159 -17.40 11.38 10.29
CA TYR A 159 -17.47 11.66 11.73
C TYR A 159 -16.13 12.09 12.33
N LEU A 160 -15.00 11.58 11.82
CA LEU A 160 -13.66 11.95 12.27
C LEU A 160 -13.21 13.36 11.84
N PHE A 161 -13.91 14.00 10.89
CA PHE A 161 -13.63 15.38 10.45
C PHE A 161 -14.52 16.43 11.13
N LEU A 162 -15.51 16.00 11.93
CA LEU A 162 -16.45 16.88 12.63
C LEU A 162 -16.17 17.01 14.15
N GLN A 163 -15.04 16.48 14.63
CA GLN A 163 -14.50 16.67 15.97
C GLN A 163 -13.14 17.37 15.91
#